data_AF-A0A8J8W4P2-F1
#
_entry.id   AF-A0A8J8W4P2-F1
#
_cell.length_a   1.000
_cell.length_b   1.000
_cell.length_c   1.000
_cell.angle_alpha   90.00
_cell.angle_beta   90.00
_cell.angle_gamma   90.00
#
_symmetry.space_group_name_H-M   'P 1'
#
loop_
_entity.id
_entity.type
_entity.pdbx_description
1 polymer ?
#
loop_
_entity_poly.entity_id
_entity_poly.type
_entity_poly.pdbx_seq_one_letter_code
_entity_poly.pdbx_strand_id
1 'polypeptide(L)'
;MTSTLLPSTQQTLSSTMNAFSKPDSLKSTPRPTICIIPAPEKKKRGRKGRKNGPETLAAKDKKTTLVEELGEALADQIHTITSTSPSPPTRINKHASVVDHLRNDFSSSFTIPSCAGSRSSSSRSCASDGTTSRETNISSASTLAPSVTCTDRPSTDSTQSRPTFEEECPPPRVGDAGAVFCLDDFATMTTIQRLTAQYGRVANMGILDPSYRFFVNHSRTGALSFKVRNKVAIVGGDPLCEPRMILSLLADFAAYRRKHKWGIAFMGASADFVQEIAQPQGWTTIRFGTERVLNPQTNEVLLERSGKRIAVQNRQLLHPDKGGIRLGVYAPAVHGTDAQLQAELVHIYDAWRAERNASGGPQAFITVYDPFALPSLMTFVYSRGPDDKINGFAALRRLGEGGYHVDPCIAAPGAPKGISDLLIVSTMALLHRAGVSYLGFGFEPSHALGAEDVTGMSRPLASLTRKLYTHTFQRLPIQGKKAYNDKFRPDAEQDCGLYLVFPGGMPGPRQFLGMIHMANISLKEVLGADLKAWMSRSPISKQTEDATQLKDKTQTPQNFS
;
A
#
# COMPACT_ATOMS: atom_id res chain seq x y z
N MET A 1 8.58 58.53 -4.00
CA MET A 1 8.42 59.65 -4.97
C MET A 1 8.32 59.01 -6.35
N THR A 2 7.13 58.61 -6.80
CA THR A 2 6.08 59.39 -7.52
C THR A 2 6.37 59.67 -8.99
N SER A 3 5.32 59.48 -9.80
CA SER A 3 5.08 59.82 -11.22
C SER A 3 5.47 58.72 -12.22
N THR A 4 4.59 57.96 -12.90
CA THR A 4 3.21 58.11 -13.43
C THR A 4 3.05 59.02 -14.67
N LEU A 5 2.33 58.44 -15.66
CA LEU A 5 1.49 59.01 -16.76
C LEU A 5 2.11 59.02 -18.19
N LEU A 6 1.72 58.11 -19.13
CA LEU A 6 0.50 57.99 -20.00
C LEU A 6 0.73 58.64 -21.42
N PRO A 7 -0.17 58.56 -22.44
CA PRO A 7 -0.72 57.41 -23.18
C PRO A 7 -0.82 57.63 -24.74
N SER A 8 -1.24 56.63 -25.51
CA SER A 8 -1.92 56.77 -26.84
C SER A 8 -2.54 55.40 -27.17
N THR A 9 -3.86 55.14 -27.29
CA THR A 9 -5.04 55.67 -28.01
C THR A 9 -5.10 55.29 -29.49
N GLN A 10 -6.28 54.75 -29.87
CA GLN A 10 -6.85 54.41 -31.21
C GLN A 10 -6.64 52.95 -31.68
N GLN A 11 -7.59 52.27 -32.32
CA GLN A 11 -9.06 52.39 -32.46
C GLN A 11 -9.56 51.07 -33.08
N THR A 12 -10.82 50.76 -32.79
CA THR A 12 -11.70 49.69 -33.31
C THR A 12 -11.89 49.63 -34.83
N LEU A 13 -12.03 48.41 -35.38
CA LEU A 13 -12.92 47.98 -36.51
C LEU A 13 -13.01 46.42 -36.44
N SER A 14 -14.12 45.79 -36.03
CA SER A 14 -15.21 45.22 -36.87
C SER A 14 -14.70 44.21 -37.93
N SER A 15 -15.14 42.96 -38.11
CA SER A 15 -16.43 42.29 -37.85
C SER A 15 -16.34 40.79 -38.25
N THR A 16 -17.18 39.95 -37.61
CA THR A 16 -17.90 38.75 -38.10
C THR A 16 -17.26 37.35 -38.30
N MET A 17 -17.96 36.40 -37.65
CA MET A 17 -18.26 34.99 -38.03
C MET A 17 -17.24 33.89 -37.70
N ASN A 18 -17.47 33.17 -36.60
CA ASN A 18 -18.29 31.94 -36.66
C ASN A 18 -18.54 31.33 -35.27
N ALA A 19 -19.80 30.98 -35.04
CA ALA A 19 -20.29 30.25 -33.89
C ALA A 19 -19.93 28.77 -34.01
N PHE A 20 -19.30 28.20 -32.97
CA PHE A 20 -19.40 26.78 -32.66
C PHE A 20 -19.44 26.59 -31.14
N SER A 21 -20.62 26.14 -30.71
CA SER A 21 -21.05 25.48 -29.48
C SER A 21 -20.08 25.39 -28.29
N LYS A 22 -20.49 26.01 -27.18
CA LYS A 22 -20.03 25.72 -25.81
C LYS A 22 -20.22 24.22 -25.49
N PRO A 23 -19.25 23.52 -24.88
CA PRO A 23 -19.55 22.29 -24.18
C PRO A 23 -20.28 22.65 -22.86
N ASP A 24 -21.43 22.02 -22.65
CA ASP A 24 -22.18 22.08 -21.41
C ASP A 24 -21.29 21.72 -20.23
N SER A 25 -20.98 22.69 -19.39
CA SER A 25 -20.40 22.46 -18.08
C SER A 25 -21.45 21.76 -17.22
N LEU A 26 -21.42 20.44 -17.12
CA LEU A 26 -22.01 19.73 -15.99
C LEU A 26 -21.34 20.29 -14.72
N LYS A 27 -22.01 21.22 -14.05
CA LYS A 27 -21.67 21.58 -12.67
C LYS A 27 -21.97 20.35 -11.81
N SER A 28 -20.94 19.57 -11.52
CA SER A 28 -21.01 18.53 -10.50
C SER A 28 -21.22 19.22 -9.15
N THR A 29 -22.29 18.85 -8.46
CA THR A 29 -22.48 19.23 -7.06
C THR A 29 -21.42 18.51 -6.21
N PRO A 30 -20.68 19.21 -5.34
CA PRO A 30 -19.70 18.57 -4.46
C PRO A 30 -20.38 17.49 -3.61
N ARG A 31 -19.73 16.32 -3.48
CA ARG A 31 -20.28 15.19 -2.70
C ARG A 31 -20.48 15.59 -1.24
N PRO A 32 -21.58 15.13 -0.59
CA PRO A 32 -21.85 15.47 0.79
C PRO A 32 -20.70 15.01 1.68
N THR A 33 -20.04 15.98 2.32
CA THR A 33 -19.01 15.74 3.35
C THR A 33 -19.61 16.17 4.67
N ILE A 34 -19.53 15.34 5.73
CA ILE A 34 -20.26 15.62 6.97
C ILE A 34 -19.53 16.66 7.82
N CYS A 35 -20.28 17.66 8.27
CA CYS A 35 -19.96 18.44 9.46
C CYS A 35 -20.43 17.68 10.69
N ILE A 36 -19.51 17.09 11.46
CA ILE A 36 -19.86 16.56 12.78
C ILE A 36 -19.83 17.75 13.73
N ILE A 37 -20.98 18.16 14.26
CA ILE A 37 -21.06 19.11 15.37
C ILE A 37 -20.93 18.27 16.64
N PRO A 38 -19.78 18.25 17.33
CA PRO A 38 -19.68 17.52 18.59
C PRO A 38 -20.59 18.20 19.62
N ALA A 39 -21.26 17.41 20.46
CA ALA A 39 -22.11 17.92 21.53
C ALA A 39 -21.38 18.99 22.38
N PRO A 40 -22.05 20.11 22.76
CA PRO A 40 -21.38 21.22 23.44
C PRO A 40 -20.74 20.77 24.76
N GLU A 41 -19.46 21.09 24.95
CA GLU A 41 -18.79 20.94 26.25
C GLU A 41 -19.52 21.83 27.27
N LYS A 42 -20.19 21.21 28.25
CA LYS A 42 -20.76 21.95 29.39
C LYS A 42 -19.61 22.62 30.15
N LYS A 43 -19.51 23.96 30.04
CA LYS A 43 -18.67 24.80 30.91
C LYS A 43 -18.85 24.36 32.37
N LYS A 44 -17.74 24.09 33.08
CA LYS A 44 -17.73 23.84 34.53
C LYS A 44 -18.50 24.98 35.23
N ARG A 45 -19.74 24.72 35.61
CA ARG A 45 -20.49 25.64 36.49
C ARG A 45 -19.81 25.60 37.86
N GLY A 46 -19.35 26.77 38.29
CA GLY A 46 -18.77 27.00 39.61
C GLY A 46 -19.71 26.49 40.72
N ARG A 47 -19.10 25.92 41.74
CA ARG A 47 -19.74 25.35 42.93
C ARG A 47 -20.45 26.48 43.69
N LYS A 48 -21.79 26.55 43.59
CA LYS A 48 -22.62 27.36 44.49
C LYS A 48 -23.78 26.51 45.04
N GLY A 49 -23.84 26.45 46.37
CA GLY A 49 -25.05 26.34 47.19
C GLY A 49 -25.98 25.15 46.98
N ARG A 50 -25.93 24.20 47.91
CA ARG A 50 -26.87 23.08 48.07
C ARG A 50 -28.23 23.60 48.56
N LYS A 51 -29.31 23.38 47.80
CA LYS A 51 -30.70 23.38 48.32
C LYS A 51 -31.47 22.23 47.65
N ASN A 52 -32.07 21.39 48.47
CA ASN A 52 -32.81 20.18 48.10
C ASN A 52 -34.18 20.55 47.52
N GLY A 53 -34.55 19.94 46.39
CA GLY A 53 -35.88 19.93 45.77
C GLY A 53 -36.04 18.63 44.96
N PRO A 54 -37.27 18.13 44.76
CA PRO A 54 -37.51 16.70 44.48
C PRO A 54 -36.98 16.25 43.12
N GLU A 55 -36.35 15.08 43.10
CA GLU A 55 -35.78 14.42 41.93
C GLU A 55 -36.86 14.10 40.89
N THR A 56 -36.85 14.86 39.80
CA THR A 56 -37.43 14.39 38.54
C THR A 56 -36.36 13.51 37.88
N LEU A 57 -36.64 12.22 37.70
CA LEU A 57 -35.80 11.28 36.96
C LEU A 57 -35.76 11.66 35.47
N ALA A 58 -34.97 12.67 35.14
CA ALA A 58 -34.55 12.91 33.78
C ALA A 58 -33.61 11.78 33.38
N ALA A 59 -34.01 10.99 32.38
CA ALA A 59 -33.14 10.03 31.73
C ALA A 59 -31.83 10.76 31.35
N LYS A 60 -30.70 10.31 31.89
CA LYS A 60 -29.38 10.79 31.46
C LYS A 60 -29.25 10.41 29.98
N ASP A 61 -29.30 11.39 29.10
CA ASP A 61 -28.87 11.23 27.71
C ASP A 61 -27.50 10.53 27.73
N LYS A 62 -27.43 9.31 27.18
CA LYS A 62 -26.17 8.60 27.00
C LYS A 62 -25.29 9.52 26.16
N LYS A 63 -24.16 9.94 26.72
CA LYS A 63 -23.18 10.76 26.00
C LYS A 63 -22.73 9.95 24.78
N THR A 64 -23.13 10.38 23.57
CA THR A 64 -22.67 9.77 22.33
C THR A 64 -21.15 9.85 22.27
N THR A 65 -20.54 8.70 22.07
CA THR A 65 -19.09 8.59 21.95
C THR A 65 -18.67 9.04 20.55
N LEU A 66 -17.42 9.51 20.38
CA LEU A 66 -16.94 9.93 19.06
C LEU A 66 -16.99 8.78 18.04
N VAL A 67 -16.81 7.54 18.49
CA VAL A 67 -16.92 6.34 17.65
C VAL A 67 -18.33 6.13 17.11
N GLU A 68 -19.38 6.31 17.92
CA GLU A 68 -20.77 6.21 17.47
C GLU A 68 -21.09 7.33 16.47
N GLU A 69 -20.70 8.58 16.79
CA GLU A 69 -20.92 9.73 15.91
C GLU A 69 -20.23 9.56 14.56
N LEU A 70 -18.94 9.18 14.55
CA LEU A 70 -18.19 8.94 13.31
C LEU A 70 -18.72 7.74 12.54
N GLY A 71 -18.97 6.62 13.23
CA GLY A 71 -19.38 5.36 12.62
C GLY A 71 -20.73 5.49 11.93
N GLU A 72 -21.73 6.07 12.59
CA GLU A 72 -23.05 6.31 12.00
C GLU A 72 -22.95 7.30 10.85
N ALA A 73 -22.28 8.44 11.06
CA ALA A 73 -22.26 9.49 10.05
C ALA A 73 -21.54 9.01 8.76
N LEU A 74 -20.41 8.32 8.90
CA LEU A 74 -19.71 7.73 7.74
C LEU A 74 -20.55 6.64 7.07
N ALA A 75 -21.28 5.82 7.84
CA ALA A 75 -22.22 4.82 7.32
C ALA A 75 -23.42 5.45 6.58
N ASP A 76 -23.92 6.60 7.03
CA ASP A 76 -25.11 7.27 6.47
C ASP A 76 -24.85 7.95 5.12
N GLN A 77 -23.61 8.41 4.86
CA GLN A 77 -23.22 8.98 3.55
C GLN A 77 -23.49 8.03 2.38
N ILE A 78 -23.57 6.74 2.68
CA ILE A 78 -23.68 5.65 1.71
C ILE A 78 -25.14 5.39 1.33
N HIS A 79 -26.06 5.51 2.29
CA HIS A 79 -27.48 5.27 2.05
C HIS A 79 -28.13 6.38 1.21
N THR A 80 -27.67 7.62 1.37
CA THR A 80 -28.24 8.82 0.71
C THR A 80 -27.97 8.87 -0.81
N ILE A 81 -26.92 8.20 -1.29
CA ILE A 81 -26.54 8.18 -2.72
C ILE A 81 -27.36 7.14 -3.52
N THR A 82 -27.87 6.10 -2.84
CA THR A 82 -28.58 5.00 -3.52
C THR A 82 -30.00 5.42 -3.96
N SER A 83 -30.58 6.47 -3.37
CA SER A 83 -31.96 6.92 -3.58
C SER A 83 -32.12 8.06 -4.60
N THR A 84 -31.04 8.59 -5.20
CA THR A 84 -31.08 9.75 -6.11
C THR A 84 -30.79 9.44 -7.59
N SER A 85 -30.71 8.16 -8.00
CA SER A 85 -30.50 7.80 -9.42
C SER A 85 -31.84 7.59 -10.17
N PRO A 86 -32.15 8.37 -11.24
CA PRO A 86 -33.37 8.20 -12.02
C PRO A 86 -33.12 7.28 -13.23
N SER A 87 -33.22 5.95 -13.07
CA SER A 87 -33.35 5.04 -14.24
C SER A 87 -33.93 3.65 -13.87
N PRO A 88 -34.89 3.09 -14.67
CA PRO A 88 -35.52 1.80 -14.41
C PRO A 88 -34.63 0.60 -14.85
N PRO A 89 -34.94 -0.65 -14.44
CA PRO A 89 -33.92 -1.62 -14.07
C PRO A 89 -33.60 -2.68 -15.13
N THR A 90 -32.32 -3.03 -15.25
CA THR A 90 -31.85 -4.33 -15.75
C THR A 90 -31.15 -5.06 -14.60
N ARG A 91 -31.49 -6.34 -14.41
CA ARG A 91 -31.09 -7.21 -13.28
C ARG A 91 -29.57 -7.31 -13.11
N ILE A 92 -29.00 -6.46 -12.28
CA ILE A 92 -27.73 -6.66 -11.56
C ILE A 92 -27.98 -6.09 -10.16
N ASN A 93 -27.69 -6.84 -9.09
CA ASN A 93 -27.99 -6.53 -7.69
C ASN A 93 -27.77 -5.04 -7.34
N LYS A 94 -28.84 -4.23 -7.36
CA LYS A 94 -28.87 -2.89 -6.78
C LYS A 94 -29.10 -3.06 -5.27
N HIS A 95 -28.46 -2.22 -4.45
CA HIS A 95 -28.54 -2.14 -2.97
C HIS A 95 -27.45 -2.87 -2.14
N ALA A 96 -26.18 -2.78 -2.52
CA ALA A 96 -25.11 -3.03 -1.54
C ALA A 96 -24.72 -1.71 -0.87
N SER A 97 -24.99 -1.53 0.43
CA SER A 97 -24.37 -0.45 1.21
C SER A 97 -22.87 -0.71 1.29
N VAL A 98 -22.03 0.33 1.40
CA VAL A 98 -20.62 0.18 1.82
C VAL A 98 -20.52 -0.58 3.14
N VAL A 99 -21.46 -0.44 4.08
CA VAL A 99 -21.44 -1.27 5.30
C VAL A 99 -21.57 -2.76 4.95
N ASP A 100 -22.41 -3.11 3.99
CA ASP A 100 -22.52 -4.49 3.47
C ASP A 100 -21.28 -4.87 2.67
N HIS A 101 -20.70 -3.96 1.87
CA HIS A 101 -19.43 -4.19 1.17
C HIS A 101 -18.28 -4.48 2.14
N LEU A 102 -18.26 -3.79 3.29
CA LEU A 102 -17.27 -3.98 4.34
C LEU A 102 -17.47 -5.31 5.09
N ARG A 103 -18.72 -5.78 5.22
CA ARG A 103 -19.06 -7.05 5.87
C ARG A 103 -18.92 -8.27 4.96
N ASN A 104 -19.30 -8.14 3.69
CA ASN A 104 -19.56 -9.27 2.82
C ASN A 104 -18.25 -9.99 2.47
N ASP A 105 -18.28 -11.31 2.63
CA ASP A 105 -17.32 -12.23 2.02
C ASP A 105 -17.62 -12.38 0.53
N PHE A 106 -16.80 -11.71 -0.30
CA PHE A 106 -16.83 -11.79 -1.76
C PHE A 106 -16.64 -13.21 -2.33
N SER A 107 -16.43 -14.22 -1.48
CA SER A 107 -16.39 -15.64 -1.86
C SER A 107 -17.65 -16.06 -2.64
N SER A 108 -18.82 -15.48 -2.33
CA SER A 108 -20.08 -15.81 -3.03
C SER A 108 -20.24 -15.14 -4.40
N SER A 109 -19.63 -13.96 -4.62
CA SER A 109 -19.91 -13.07 -5.76
C SER A 109 -19.16 -13.42 -7.05
N PHE A 110 -18.13 -14.27 -6.99
CA PHE A 110 -17.27 -14.61 -8.13
C PHE A 110 -17.47 -16.05 -8.63
N THR A 111 -18.55 -16.72 -8.24
CA THR A 111 -18.92 -18.01 -8.85
C THR A 111 -19.30 -17.79 -10.31
N ILE A 112 -18.51 -18.37 -11.22
CA ILE A 112 -18.86 -18.46 -12.64
C ILE A 112 -20.19 -19.23 -12.73
N PRO A 113 -21.19 -18.79 -13.51
CA PRO A 113 -22.36 -19.61 -13.75
C PRO A 113 -21.88 -20.89 -14.44
N SER A 114 -21.98 -22.01 -13.72
CA SER A 114 -21.87 -23.34 -14.32
C SER A 114 -22.87 -23.37 -15.47
N CYS A 115 -22.37 -23.47 -16.70
CA CYS A 115 -23.20 -23.59 -17.88
C CYS A 115 -24.19 -24.74 -17.64
N ALA A 116 -25.47 -24.40 -17.53
CA ALA A 116 -26.55 -25.37 -17.50
C ALA A 116 -26.58 -26.07 -18.87
N GLY A 117 -25.85 -27.18 -18.99
CA GLY A 117 -26.03 -28.13 -20.08
C GLY A 117 -27.39 -28.78 -19.94
N SER A 118 -28.35 -28.32 -20.74
CA SER A 118 -29.61 -29.02 -20.93
C SER A 118 -29.34 -30.43 -21.45
N ARG A 119 -29.96 -31.38 -20.75
CA ARG A 119 -29.90 -32.83 -20.93
C ARG A 119 -30.27 -33.24 -22.36
N SER A 120 -29.61 -34.30 -22.84
CA SER A 120 -30.32 -35.45 -23.43
C SER A 120 -29.48 -36.72 -23.28
N SER A 121 -29.97 -37.59 -22.41
CA SER A 121 -29.54 -38.97 -22.23
C SER A 121 -30.13 -39.85 -23.33
N SER A 122 -29.30 -40.59 -24.04
CA SER A 122 -29.70 -41.84 -24.69
C SER A 122 -28.51 -42.77 -24.75
N SER A 123 -28.63 -43.84 -23.96
CA SER A 123 -27.78 -45.02 -23.95
C SER A 123 -28.00 -45.86 -25.20
N ARG A 124 -26.92 -46.40 -25.76
CA ARG A 124 -26.86 -47.73 -26.40
C ARG A 124 -25.40 -48.12 -26.66
N SER A 125 -25.19 -49.42 -26.62
CA SER A 125 -23.97 -50.16 -26.40
C SER A 125 -23.42 -50.80 -27.68
N CYS A 126 -22.15 -51.22 -27.61
CA CYS A 126 -21.47 -52.23 -28.43
C CYS A 126 -21.18 -51.92 -29.91
N ALA A 127 -19.91 -51.93 -30.30
CA ALA A 127 -19.28 -53.02 -31.08
C ALA A 127 -18.04 -52.52 -31.85
N SER A 128 -17.11 -53.45 -32.03
CA SER A 128 -15.84 -53.38 -32.74
C SER A 128 -15.99 -53.15 -34.26
N ASP A 129 -14.95 -52.57 -34.88
CA ASP A 129 -14.17 -53.15 -35.99
C ASP A 129 -13.14 -52.09 -36.43
N GLY A 130 -11.86 -52.45 -36.61
CA GLY A 130 -11.27 -52.71 -37.93
C GLY A 130 -11.17 -51.40 -38.74
N THR A 131 -10.04 -50.89 -39.20
CA THR A 131 -8.91 -51.53 -39.88
C THR A 131 -7.89 -50.42 -40.21
N THR A 132 -6.64 -50.84 -40.37
CA THR A 132 -5.44 -50.15 -40.85
C THR A 132 -5.60 -49.13 -42.00
N SER A 133 -4.78 -48.06 -41.99
CA SER A 133 -3.82 -47.76 -43.08
C SER A 133 -2.95 -46.50 -42.83
N ARG A 134 -1.64 -46.68 -43.00
CA ARG A 134 -0.60 -45.69 -43.42
C ARG A 134 -1.07 -44.97 -44.71
N GLU A 135 -0.60 -43.81 -45.17
CA GLU A 135 0.78 -43.38 -45.37
C GLU A 135 0.85 -41.93 -45.95
N THR A 136 1.95 -41.23 -45.64
CA THR A 136 2.76 -40.26 -46.43
C THR A 136 2.22 -39.08 -47.26
N ASN A 137 2.87 -37.93 -46.97
CA ASN A 137 3.49 -36.93 -47.86
C ASN A 137 2.64 -36.12 -48.86
N ILE A 138 2.83 -34.80 -48.87
CA ILE A 138 3.64 -34.07 -49.88
C ILE A 138 3.61 -32.54 -49.59
N SER A 139 4.77 -31.92 -49.78
CA SER A 139 5.14 -30.50 -49.71
C SER A 139 4.48 -29.60 -50.76
N SER A 140 4.47 -28.27 -50.52
CA SER A 140 4.71 -27.14 -51.46
C SER A 140 4.50 -25.81 -50.68
N ALA A 141 5.48 -24.96 -50.38
CA ALA A 141 6.34 -24.08 -51.19
C ALA A 141 5.74 -22.70 -51.56
N SER A 142 6.51 -21.64 -51.22
CA SER A 142 6.52 -20.25 -51.74
C SER A 142 5.36 -19.32 -51.31
N THR A 143 5.57 -18.05 -50.92
CA THR A 143 6.30 -16.98 -51.65
C THR A 143 6.74 -15.82 -50.73
N LEU A 144 7.85 -15.19 -51.13
CA LEU A 144 8.58 -14.05 -50.57
C LEU A 144 7.89 -12.66 -50.71
N ALA A 145 8.08 -11.80 -49.70
CA ALA A 145 8.54 -10.38 -49.72
C ALA A 145 7.72 -9.28 -50.50
N PRO A 146 7.87 -7.95 -50.24
CA PRO A 146 9.04 -7.30 -49.64
C PRO A 146 8.83 -6.16 -48.61
N SER A 147 9.97 -5.84 -48.02
CA SER A 147 10.37 -4.76 -47.11
C SER A 147 10.39 -3.38 -47.78
N VAL A 148 10.17 -2.32 -46.98
CA VAL A 148 10.65 -0.96 -47.30
C VAL A 148 11.36 -0.40 -46.07
N THR A 149 12.60 0.03 -46.27
CA THR A 149 13.47 0.72 -45.32
C THR A 149 13.62 2.16 -45.80
N CYS A 150 13.62 3.14 -44.89
CA CYS A 150 14.13 4.49 -45.14
C CYS A 150 14.82 5.03 -43.89
N THR A 151 15.89 5.79 -44.16
CA THR A 151 17.07 6.10 -43.34
C THR A 151 17.02 7.46 -42.62
N ASP A 152 17.77 7.50 -41.51
CA ASP A 152 18.35 8.59 -40.69
C ASP A 152 18.39 10.05 -41.18
N ARG A 153 18.20 11.01 -40.24
CA ARG A 153 19.27 11.90 -39.70
C ARG A 153 18.80 12.84 -38.54
N PRO A 154 19.72 13.47 -37.77
CA PRO A 154 19.60 13.61 -36.31
C PRO A 154 19.26 15.03 -35.82
N SER A 155 18.86 15.16 -34.56
CA SER A 155 18.92 16.43 -33.82
C SER A 155 19.18 16.17 -32.33
N THR A 156 20.28 16.76 -31.88
CA THR A 156 20.81 16.80 -30.52
C THR A 156 20.04 17.80 -29.65
N ASP A 157 19.56 17.41 -28.47
CA ASP A 157 19.73 18.21 -27.25
C ASP A 157 19.45 17.37 -25.97
N SER A 158 19.78 17.96 -24.83
CA SER A 158 20.55 17.42 -23.73
C SER A 158 19.77 16.84 -22.52
N THR A 159 20.21 15.63 -22.13
CA THR A 159 20.46 15.09 -20.78
C THR A 159 19.82 15.73 -19.53
N GLN A 160 18.91 14.98 -18.89
CA GLN A 160 19.05 14.60 -17.46
C GLN A 160 18.77 13.09 -17.31
N SER A 161 19.77 12.37 -16.83
CA SER A 161 19.85 10.91 -16.78
C SER A 161 19.00 10.29 -15.66
N ARG A 162 17.97 9.54 -16.05
CA ARG A 162 17.27 8.53 -15.23
C ARG A 162 18.14 7.27 -15.17
N PRO A 163 18.31 6.57 -14.03
CA PRO A 163 19.07 5.31 -14.03
C PRO A 163 18.24 4.23 -14.71
N THR A 164 18.59 3.93 -15.95
CA THR A 164 17.99 2.90 -16.80
C THR A 164 18.44 1.51 -16.35
N PHE A 165 17.59 0.83 -15.57
CA PHE A 165 17.58 -0.64 -15.45
C PHE A 165 16.12 -1.09 -15.31
N GLU A 166 15.27 -0.65 -16.24
CA GLU A 166 14.01 -1.31 -16.53
C GLU A 166 14.32 -2.36 -17.61
N GLU A 167 14.43 -3.64 -17.20
CA GLU A 167 14.39 -4.77 -18.14
C GLU A 167 13.00 -4.73 -18.79
N GLU A 168 12.94 -4.26 -20.04
CA GLU A 168 11.71 -4.16 -20.84
C GLU A 168 11.02 -5.53 -20.93
N CYS A 169 9.69 -5.56 -20.78
CA CYS A 169 8.92 -6.80 -20.72
C CYS A 169 8.97 -7.56 -22.07
N PRO A 170 9.37 -8.84 -22.09
CA PRO A 170 9.05 -9.70 -23.22
C PRO A 170 7.53 -9.92 -23.26
N PRO A 171 6.91 -10.00 -24.45
CA PRO A 171 5.47 -10.27 -24.57
C PRO A 171 5.09 -11.59 -23.87
N PRO A 172 3.87 -11.70 -23.31
CA PRO A 172 3.44 -12.89 -22.58
C PRO A 172 3.51 -14.11 -23.49
N ARG A 173 4.53 -14.94 -23.31
CA ARG A 173 4.60 -16.25 -23.95
C ARG A 173 3.85 -17.22 -23.06
N VAL A 174 2.63 -17.58 -23.47
CA VAL A 174 1.84 -18.65 -22.86
C VAL A 174 2.67 -19.94 -22.96
N GLY A 175 3.33 -20.30 -21.86
CA GLY A 175 3.91 -21.61 -21.69
C GLY A 175 2.94 -22.51 -20.92
N ASP A 176 3.11 -23.82 -21.06
CA ASP A 176 2.28 -24.84 -20.39
C ASP A 176 2.21 -24.69 -18.86
N ALA A 177 3.20 -24.02 -18.24
CA ALA A 177 3.30 -23.82 -16.79
C ALA A 177 2.57 -22.56 -16.27
N GLY A 178 2.12 -21.65 -17.14
CA GLY A 178 1.56 -20.34 -16.75
C GLY A 178 2.26 -19.16 -17.42
N ALA A 179 1.84 -17.95 -17.05
CA ALA A 179 2.31 -16.71 -17.68
C ALA A 179 2.52 -15.59 -16.65
N VAL A 180 3.35 -14.61 -17.02
CA VAL A 180 3.61 -13.42 -16.21
C VAL A 180 2.90 -12.22 -16.81
N PHE A 181 2.22 -11.47 -15.95
CA PHE A 181 1.36 -10.34 -16.28
C PHE A 181 1.77 -9.09 -15.50
N CYS A 182 1.43 -7.94 -16.06
CA CYS A 182 1.54 -6.63 -15.42
C CYS A 182 0.14 -6.14 -15.00
N LEU A 183 0.08 -5.02 -14.28
CA LEU A 183 -1.23 -4.50 -13.85
C LEU A 183 -2.11 -4.02 -15.02
N ASP A 184 -1.53 -3.79 -16.19
CA ASP A 184 -2.24 -3.31 -17.38
C ASP A 184 -2.96 -4.42 -18.18
N ASP A 185 -2.78 -5.70 -17.81
CA ASP A 185 -3.36 -6.84 -18.51
C ASP A 185 -4.83 -7.09 -18.10
N PHE A 186 -5.78 -6.41 -18.78
CA PHE A 186 -7.23 -6.44 -18.47
C PHE A 186 -7.84 -7.84 -18.31
N ALA A 187 -7.47 -8.82 -19.15
CA ALA A 187 -8.04 -10.18 -19.10
C ALA A 187 -7.57 -10.99 -17.87
N THR A 188 -6.42 -10.63 -17.30
CA THR A 188 -5.84 -11.27 -16.12
C THR A 188 -6.14 -10.49 -14.84
N MET A 189 -6.45 -9.20 -14.96
CA MET A 189 -6.86 -8.34 -13.85
C MET A 189 -7.98 -8.95 -13.01
N THR A 190 -9.05 -9.47 -13.64
CA THR A 190 -10.14 -10.12 -12.92
C THR A 190 -9.68 -11.34 -12.11
N THR A 191 -8.70 -12.09 -12.63
CA THR A 191 -8.13 -13.25 -11.93
C THR A 191 -7.29 -12.81 -10.74
N ILE A 192 -6.39 -11.84 -10.93
CA ILE A 192 -5.54 -11.28 -9.87
C ILE A 192 -6.42 -10.70 -8.76
N GLN A 193 -7.44 -9.93 -9.14
CA GLN A 193 -8.40 -9.34 -8.21
C GLN A 193 -9.12 -10.41 -7.40
N ARG A 194 -9.64 -11.46 -8.05
CA ARG A 194 -10.31 -12.58 -7.37
C ARG A 194 -9.38 -13.29 -6.39
N LEU A 195 -8.17 -13.64 -6.82
CA LEU A 195 -7.19 -14.32 -5.98
C LEU A 195 -6.73 -13.42 -4.82
N THR A 196 -6.57 -12.12 -5.06
CA THR A 196 -6.24 -11.14 -4.00
C THR A 196 -7.39 -11.01 -3.00
N ALA A 197 -8.63 -10.95 -3.47
CA ALA A 197 -9.81 -10.85 -2.61
C ALA A 197 -9.99 -12.08 -1.71
N GLN A 198 -9.46 -13.23 -2.13
CA GLN A 198 -9.61 -14.51 -1.43
C GLN A 198 -8.40 -14.86 -0.56
N TYR A 199 -7.19 -14.54 -0.98
CA TYR A 199 -5.94 -14.99 -0.34
C TYR A 199 -5.00 -13.83 0.05
N GLY A 200 -5.34 -12.59 -0.31
CA GLY A 200 -4.48 -11.44 -0.06
C GLY A 200 -4.36 -11.13 1.43
N ARG A 201 -3.13 -11.12 1.93
CA ARG A 201 -2.77 -10.70 3.28
C ARG A 201 -2.22 -9.28 3.27
N VAL A 202 -1.92 -8.72 4.43
CA VAL A 202 -1.36 -7.37 4.56
C VAL A 202 -0.01 -7.24 3.84
N ALA A 203 0.85 -8.26 3.99
CA ALA A 203 2.16 -8.31 3.34
C ALA A 203 2.15 -8.31 1.81
N ASN A 204 1.02 -8.62 1.17
CA ASN A 204 0.87 -8.49 -0.27
C ASN A 204 0.66 -7.02 -0.73
N MET A 205 1.46 -6.10 -0.20
CA MET A 205 1.39 -4.67 -0.53
C MET A 205 1.70 -4.40 -2.01
N GLY A 206 2.58 -5.21 -2.60
CA GLY A 206 2.98 -5.07 -4.01
C GLY A 206 1.87 -5.24 -5.03
N ILE A 207 0.68 -5.68 -4.60
CA ILE A 207 -0.45 -5.91 -5.50
C ILE A 207 -0.97 -4.61 -6.14
N LEU A 208 -0.80 -3.49 -5.45
CA LEU A 208 -1.22 -2.17 -5.92
C LEU A 208 -0.06 -1.35 -6.52
N ASP A 209 1.11 -1.96 -6.73
CA ASP A 209 2.29 -1.28 -7.28
C ASP A 209 2.57 -1.76 -8.71
N PRO A 210 2.46 -0.87 -9.73
CA PRO A 210 2.71 -1.22 -11.13
C PRO A 210 4.08 -1.82 -11.43
N SER A 211 5.07 -1.62 -10.56
CA SER A 211 6.40 -2.19 -10.72
C SER A 211 6.52 -3.66 -10.27
N TYR A 212 5.46 -4.24 -9.70
CA TYR A 212 5.35 -5.67 -9.45
C TYR A 212 4.81 -6.42 -10.68
N ARG A 213 5.20 -7.68 -10.78
CA ARG A 213 4.73 -8.61 -11.80
C ARG A 213 3.96 -9.74 -11.13
N PHE A 214 3.01 -10.31 -11.87
CA PHE A 214 2.20 -11.42 -11.38
C PHE A 214 2.47 -12.66 -12.20
N PHE A 215 2.98 -13.71 -11.58
CA PHE A 215 2.95 -15.03 -12.19
C PHE A 215 1.59 -15.65 -11.87
N VAL A 216 0.84 -16.08 -12.88
CA VAL A 216 -0.44 -16.78 -12.72
C VAL A 216 -0.30 -18.16 -13.37
N ASN A 217 -0.63 -19.21 -12.62
CA ASN A 217 -0.56 -20.58 -13.14
C ASN A 217 -1.58 -20.80 -14.27
N HIS A 218 -1.36 -21.84 -15.08
CA HIS A 218 -2.20 -22.12 -16.25
C HIS A 218 -3.69 -22.25 -15.90
N SER A 219 -4.01 -22.91 -14.78
CA SER A 219 -5.39 -23.10 -14.31
C SER A 219 -6.02 -21.85 -13.68
N ARG A 220 -5.28 -20.73 -13.56
CA ARG A 220 -5.75 -19.46 -12.98
C ARG A 220 -6.28 -19.58 -11.55
N THR A 221 -5.76 -20.54 -10.81
CA THR A 221 -6.12 -20.86 -9.41
C THR A 221 -5.10 -20.34 -8.40
N GLY A 222 -3.93 -19.91 -8.86
CA GLY A 222 -2.91 -19.35 -7.99
C GLY A 222 -2.06 -18.29 -8.67
N ALA A 223 -1.61 -17.31 -7.88
CA ALA A 223 -0.74 -16.25 -8.35
C ALA A 223 0.38 -15.90 -7.35
N LEU A 224 1.48 -15.36 -7.87
CA LEU A 224 2.59 -14.80 -7.10
C LEU A 224 2.83 -13.36 -7.53
N SER A 225 2.81 -12.41 -6.60
CA SER A 225 3.26 -11.03 -6.85
C SER A 225 4.75 -10.93 -6.55
N PHE A 226 5.57 -10.51 -7.52
CA PHE A 226 7.02 -10.49 -7.36
C PHE A 226 7.72 -9.35 -8.12
N LYS A 227 8.93 -9.01 -7.67
CA LYS A 227 9.89 -8.17 -8.41
C LYS A 227 11.13 -8.97 -8.73
N VAL A 228 11.79 -8.65 -9.85
CA VAL A 228 13.10 -9.24 -10.17
C VAL A 228 14.19 -8.25 -9.82
N ARG A 229 15.11 -8.66 -8.92
CA ARG A 229 16.31 -7.91 -8.55
C ARG A 229 17.49 -8.86 -8.47
N ASN A 230 18.63 -8.46 -9.05
CA ASN A 230 19.88 -9.24 -9.01
C ASN A 230 19.71 -10.71 -9.49
N LYS A 231 18.88 -10.93 -10.53
CA LYS A 231 18.50 -12.27 -11.04
C LYS A 231 17.86 -13.16 -9.97
N VAL A 232 17.09 -12.55 -9.05
CA VAL A 232 16.25 -13.24 -8.06
C VAL A 232 14.83 -12.69 -8.18
N ALA A 233 13.86 -13.59 -8.31
CA ALA A 233 12.46 -13.25 -8.20
C ALA A 233 12.09 -13.19 -6.71
N ILE A 234 11.81 -11.99 -6.21
CA ILE A 234 11.45 -11.77 -4.82
C ILE A 234 9.93 -11.63 -4.75
N VAL A 235 9.29 -12.64 -4.17
CA VAL A 235 7.85 -12.70 -3.97
C VAL A 235 7.48 -11.84 -2.76
N GLY A 236 6.50 -10.95 -2.92
CA GLY A 236 5.99 -10.09 -1.85
C GLY A 236 4.78 -10.71 -1.17
N GLY A 237 4.93 -11.02 0.12
CA GLY A 237 3.91 -11.73 0.90
C GLY A 237 3.80 -13.21 0.53
N ASP A 238 2.66 -13.80 0.91
CA ASP A 238 2.36 -15.20 0.64
C ASP A 238 1.84 -15.42 -0.79
N PRO A 239 1.97 -16.64 -1.34
CA PRO A 239 1.28 -17.02 -2.57
C PRO A 239 -0.24 -16.85 -2.48
N LEU A 240 -0.84 -16.32 -3.54
CA LEU A 240 -2.29 -16.08 -3.62
C LEU A 240 -3.01 -17.33 -4.14
N CYS A 241 -3.08 -18.37 -3.32
CA CYS A 241 -3.80 -19.62 -3.63
C CYS A 241 -4.17 -20.39 -2.36
N GLU A 242 -4.96 -21.45 -2.52
CA GLU A 242 -5.18 -22.42 -1.44
C GLU A 242 -3.85 -22.97 -0.88
N PRO A 243 -3.71 -23.17 0.45
CA PRO A 243 -2.46 -23.66 1.06
C PRO A 243 -1.93 -24.95 0.43
N ARG A 244 -2.83 -25.91 0.16
CA ARG A 244 -2.50 -27.21 -0.49
C ARG A 244 -1.91 -27.06 -1.90
N MET A 245 -2.11 -25.92 -2.55
CA MET A 245 -1.65 -25.67 -3.92
C MET A 245 -0.30 -24.96 -3.98
N ILE A 246 0.19 -24.42 -2.86
CA ILE A 246 1.39 -23.59 -2.80
C ILE A 246 2.60 -24.29 -3.44
N LEU A 247 2.89 -25.53 -3.07
CA LEU A 247 4.05 -26.25 -3.60
C LEU A 247 3.94 -26.49 -5.12
N SER A 248 2.73 -26.76 -5.63
CA SER A 248 2.51 -26.91 -7.07
C SER A 248 2.72 -25.60 -7.82
N LEU A 249 2.19 -24.49 -7.29
CA LEU A 249 2.37 -23.15 -7.86
C LEU A 249 3.86 -22.74 -7.89
N LEU A 250 4.61 -23.08 -6.84
CA LEU A 250 6.05 -22.83 -6.79
C LEU A 250 6.84 -23.70 -7.78
N ALA A 251 6.37 -24.91 -8.07
CA ALA A 251 6.97 -25.77 -9.10
C ALA A 251 6.73 -25.20 -10.51
N ASP A 252 5.50 -24.76 -10.82
CA ASP A 252 5.15 -24.06 -12.06
C ASP A 252 6.01 -22.80 -12.23
N PHE A 253 6.13 -22.01 -11.17
CA PHE A 253 6.96 -20.82 -11.17
C PHE A 253 8.46 -21.15 -11.30
N ALA A 254 8.93 -22.27 -10.74
CA ALA A 254 10.30 -22.72 -10.92
C ALA A 254 10.61 -23.09 -12.39
N ALA A 255 9.65 -23.66 -13.11
CA ALA A 255 9.79 -23.92 -14.54
C ALA A 255 9.91 -22.62 -15.35
N TYR A 256 9.10 -21.61 -15.01
CA TYR A 256 9.23 -20.27 -15.60
C TYR A 256 10.59 -19.64 -15.27
N ARG A 257 10.97 -19.57 -13.99
CA ARG A 257 12.23 -18.96 -13.52
C ARG A 257 13.48 -19.60 -14.13
N ARG A 258 13.48 -20.93 -14.37
CA ARG A 258 14.62 -21.63 -15.00
C ARG A 258 14.95 -21.06 -16.38
N LYS A 259 13.94 -20.73 -17.19
CA LYS A 259 14.12 -20.11 -18.52
C LYS A 259 14.84 -18.76 -18.42
N HIS A 260 14.64 -18.04 -17.32
CA HIS A 260 15.23 -16.73 -17.05
C HIS A 260 16.46 -16.75 -16.13
N LYS A 261 16.88 -17.94 -15.66
CA LYS A 261 17.98 -18.14 -14.70
C LYS A 261 17.80 -17.33 -13.41
N TRP A 262 16.57 -17.24 -12.89
CA TRP A 262 16.28 -16.51 -11.67
C TRP A 262 16.26 -17.40 -10.42
N GLY A 263 16.90 -16.93 -9.35
CA GLY A 263 16.67 -17.43 -7.99
C GLY A 263 15.28 -17.05 -7.46
N ILE A 264 14.97 -17.44 -6.23
CA ILE A 264 13.72 -17.06 -5.54
C ILE A 264 14.00 -16.68 -4.08
N ALA A 265 13.24 -15.73 -3.56
CA ALA A 265 13.15 -15.41 -2.14
C ALA A 265 11.74 -14.86 -1.86
N PHE A 266 11.31 -14.87 -0.61
CA PHE A 266 10.06 -14.24 -0.18
C PHE A 266 10.36 -13.13 0.82
N MET A 267 9.65 -12.02 0.69
CA MET A 267 9.71 -10.87 1.59
C MET A 267 8.33 -10.66 2.22
N GLY A 268 8.26 -10.75 3.55
CA GLY A 268 7.01 -10.57 4.29
C GLY A 268 6.12 -11.82 4.26
N ALA A 269 6.69 -13.01 4.20
CA ALA A 269 5.91 -14.24 4.36
C ALA A 269 5.29 -14.30 5.76
N SER A 270 4.13 -14.92 5.89
CA SER A 270 3.44 -15.10 7.16
C SER A 270 4.03 -16.24 8.01
N ALA A 271 3.60 -16.29 9.28
CA ALA A 271 3.92 -17.40 10.17
C ALA A 271 3.37 -18.74 9.63
N ASP A 272 2.15 -18.77 9.10
CA ASP A 272 1.52 -19.99 8.57
C ASP A 272 2.31 -20.53 7.38
N PHE A 273 2.69 -19.64 6.44
CA PHE A 273 3.53 -20.04 5.30
C PHE A 273 4.87 -20.62 5.77
N VAL A 274 5.47 -20.02 6.81
CA VAL A 274 6.72 -20.53 7.37
C VAL A 274 6.54 -21.91 8.00
N GLN A 275 5.51 -22.10 8.82
CA GLN A 275 5.26 -23.33 9.56
C GLN A 275 4.82 -24.48 8.64
N GLU A 276 3.91 -24.22 7.71
CA GLU A 276 3.30 -25.25 6.87
C GLU A 276 4.13 -25.58 5.61
N ILE A 277 4.88 -24.61 5.09
CA ILE A 277 5.58 -24.75 3.81
C ILE A 277 7.10 -24.67 3.99
N ALA A 278 7.61 -23.59 4.57
CA ALA A 278 9.06 -23.33 4.55
C ALA A 278 9.85 -24.30 5.45
N GLN A 279 9.42 -24.49 6.69
CA GLN A 279 10.12 -25.33 7.67
C GLN A 279 10.13 -26.82 7.28
N PRO A 280 9.03 -27.44 6.84
CA PRO A 280 9.04 -28.83 6.38
C PRO A 280 9.98 -29.07 5.19
N GLN A 281 10.20 -28.06 4.37
CA GLN A 281 11.12 -28.10 3.22
C GLN A 281 12.57 -27.76 3.60
N GLY A 282 12.86 -27.51 4.88
CA GLY A 282 14.19 -27.13 5.36
C GLY A 282 14.67 -25.76 4.85
N TRP A 283 13.76 -24.86 4.49
CA TRP A 283 14.13 -23.53 4.00
C TRP A 283 14.64 -22.64 5.13
N THR A 284 15.52 -21.71 4.78
CA THR A 284 15.96 -20.69 5.72
C THR A 284 14.86 -19.66 5.92
N THR A 285 14.54 -19.34 7.17
CA THR A 285 13.61 -18.25 7.51
C THR A 285 14.23 -17.28 8.51
N ILE A 286 13.87 -16.00 8.38
CA ILE A 286 14.31 -14.92 9.27
C ILE A 286 13.10 -14.05 9.61
N ARG A 287 12.65 -14.03 10.87
CA ARG A 287 11.58 -13.13 11.34
C ARG A 287 12.14 -11.71 11.50
N PHE A 288 11.80 -10.81 10.57
CA PHE A 288 12.35 -9.45 10.57
C PHE A 288 11.39 -8.42 11.15
N GLY A 289 10.15 -8.80 11.46
CA GLY A 289 9.19 -7.89 12.04
C GLY A 289 7.89 -8.54 12.43
N THR A 290 6.97 -7.67 12.84
CA THR A 290 5.62 -8.00 13.25
C THR A 290 4.65 -7.08 12.53
N GLU A 291 3.64 -7.67 11.93
CA GLU A 291 2.45 -6.97 11.47
C GLU A 291 1.61 -6.54 12.68
N ARG A 292 1.35 -5.24 12.78
CA ARG A 292 0.53 -4.66 13.84
C ARG A 292 -0.92 -4.64 13.41
N VAL A 293 -1.81 -5.08 14.29
CA VAL A 293 -3.25 -5.12 14.01
C VAL A 293 -3.97 -4.19 14.99
N LEU A 294 -4.94 -3.42 14.50
CA LEU A 294 -5.93 -2.74 15.33
C LEU A 294 -7.22 -3.53 15.27
N ASN A 295 -7.81 -3.84 16.42
CA ASN A 295 -9.13 -4.46 16.49
C ASN A 295 -10.22 -3.40 16.70
N PRO A 296 -10.98 -2.99 15.67
CA PRO A 296 -11.94 -1.89 15.80
C PRO A 296 -13.06 -2.17 16.81
N GLN A 297 -13.32 -3.44 17.15
CA GLN A 297 -14.38 -3.81 18.11
C GLN A 297 -13.96 -3.61 19.57
N THR A 298 -12.65 -3.68 19.87
CA THR A 298 -12.14 -3.68 21.24
C THR A 298 -11.15 -2.55 21.54
N ASN A 299 -10.71 -1.81 20.50
CA ASN A 299 -9.64 -0.82 20.62
C ASN A 299 -9.92 0.28 21.66
N GLU A 300 -9.03 0.42 22.64
CA GLU A 300 -9.21 1.35 23.75
C GLU A 300 -9.17 2.84 23.35
N VAL A 301 -8.42 3.18 22.29
CA VAL A 301 -8.31 4.56 21.81
C VAL A 301 -9.61 4.97 21.11
N LEU A 302 -10.14 4.07 20.27
CA LEU A 302 -11.45 4.26 19.61
C LEU A 302 -12.58 4.39 20.63
N LEU A 303 -12.61 3.52 21.64
CA LEU A 303 -13.62 3.50 22.70
C LEU A 303 -13.42 4.60 23.77
N GLU A 304 -12.50 5.55 23.53
CA GLU A 304 -12.15 6.65 24.43
C GLU A 304 -11.75 6.24 25.87
N ARG A 305 -11.30 4.99 26.04
CA ARG A 305 -10.78 4.46 27.33
C ARG A 305 -9.32 4.87 27.54
N SER A 306 -8.58 5.07 26.46
CA SER A 306 -7.22 5.62 26.44
C SER A 306 -7.07 6.69 25.34
N GLY A 307 -5.86 7.20 25.10
CA GLY A 307 -5.63 8.11 23.96
C GLY A 307 -6.33 9.48 24.03
N LYS A 308 -6.65 10.02 25.22
CA LYS A 308 -7.39 11.29 25.40
C LYS A 308 -6.92 12.45 24.51
N ARG A 309 -5.62 12.57 24.27
CA ARG A 309 -5.04 13.59 23.38
C ARG A 309 -5.55 13.46 21.95
N ILE A 310 -5.62 12.24 21.42
CA ILE A 310 -6.12 11.94 20.08
C ILE A 310 -7.61 12.30 20.01
N ALA A 311 -8.41 11.86 20.99
CA ALA A 311 -9.84 12.18 21.03
C ALA A 311 -10.11 13.70 21.06
N VAL A 312 -9.40 14.45 21.91
CA VAL A 312 -9.53 15.93 21.98
C VAL A 312 -9.12 16.58 20.66
N GLN A 313 -8.00 16.16 20.07
CA GLN A 313 -7.52 16.70 18.80
C GLN A 313 -8.50 16.42 17.67
N ASN A 314 -9.02 15.19 17.56
CA ASN A 314 -10.00 14.82 16.54
C ASN A 314 -11.29 15.64 16.69
N ARG A 315 -11.79 15.84 17.91
CA ARG A 315 -12.97 16.70 18.16
C ARG A 315 -12.70 18.15 17.77
N GLN A 316 -11.50 18.68 18.01
CA GLN A 316 -11.12 20.04 17.58
C GLN A 316 -11.04 20.17 16.07
N LEU A 317 -10.47 19.18 15.37
CA LEU A 317 -10.39 19.15 13.91
C LEU A 317 -11.78 19.14 13.29
N LEU A 318 -12.70 18.31 13.82
CA LEU A 318 -14.06 18.18 13.30
C LEU A 318 -14.97 19.37 13.61
N HIS A 319 -14.68 20.12 14.68
CA HIS A 319 -15.54 21.23 15.09
C HIS A 319 -15.58 22.35 14.02
N PRO A 320 -16.77 22.78 13.55
CA PRO A 320 -16.91 23.76 12.46
C PRO A 320 -16.17 25.08 12.70
N ASP A 321 -16.32 25.66 13.89
CA ASP A 321 -15.67 26.94 14.24
C ASP A 321 -14.19 26.82 14.65
N LYS A 322 -13.61 25.62 14.57
CA LYS A 322 -12.19 25.37 14.89
C LYS A 322 -11.46 24.83 13.68
N GLY A 323 -11.40 23.51 13.53
CA GLY A 323 -10.72 22.89 12.39
C GLY A 323 -11.59 22.86 11.13
N GLY A 324 -12.91 22.79 11.27
CA GLY A 324 -13.86 22.70 10.15
C GLY A 324 -13.56 21.54 9.19
N ILE A 325 -12.87 20.49 9.67
CA ILE A 325 -12.54 19.32 8.87
C ILE A 325 -13.79 18.47 8.73
N ARG A 326 -14.09 18.09 7.49
CA ARG A 326 -15.20 17.20 7.16
C ARG A 326 -14.65 15.89 6.64
N LEU A 327 -15.34 14.78 6.91
CA LEU A 327 -14.93 13.44 6.47
C LEU A 327 -15.84 12.89 5.39
N GLY A 328 -15.29 12.05 4.51
CA GLY A 328 -16.05 11.32 3.51
C GLY A 328 -15.57 9.88 3.33
N VAL A 329 -16.47 9.04 2.80
CA VAL A 329 -16.15 7.66 2.40
C VAL A 329 -16.33 7.50 0.91
N TYR A 330 -15.42 6.78 0.27
CA TYR A 330 -15.52 6.41 -1.14
C TYR A 330 -15.08 4.97 -1.34
N ALA A 331 -15.92 4.18 -1.99
CA ALA A 331 -15.62 2.80 -2.38
C ALA A 331 -16.05 2.64 -3.84
N PRO A 332 -15.12 2.48 -4.80
CA PRO A 332 -15.47 2.37 -6.22
C PRO A 332 -16.45 1.21 -6.51
N ALA A 333 -16.33 0.11 -5.77
CA ALA A 333 -17.25 -1.04 -5.88
C ALA A 333 -18.73 -0.69 -5.59
N VAL A 334 -18.97 0.34 -4.78
CA VAL A 334 -20.31 0.75 -4.36
C VAL A 334 -20.78 2.01 -5.07
N HIS A 335 -19.88 2.97 -5.24
CA HIS A 335 -20.21 4.29 -5.77
C HIS A 335 -19.98 4.43 -7.28
N GLY A 336 -19.36 3.44 -7.92
CA GLY A 336 -18.83 3.57 -9.26
C GLY A 336 -17.61 4.49 -9.34
N THR A 337 -17.16 4.73 -10.56
CA THR A 337 -16.00 5.58 -10.84
C THR A 337 -16.34 7.06 -10.68
N ASP A 338 -15.60 7.75 -9.82
CA ASP A 338 -15.62 9.21 -9.69
C ASP A 338 -14.27 9.77 -10.14
N ALA A 339 -14.18 10.14 -11.41
CA ALA A 339 -12.91 10.55 -12.00
C ALA A 339 -12.29 11.77 -11.30
N GLN A 340 -13.11 12.72 -10.84
CA GLN A 340 -12.63 13.92 -10.18
C GLN A 340 -12.07 13.60 -8.80
N LEU A 341 -12.83 12.87 -7.97
CA LEU A 341 -12.38 12.47 -6.64
C LEU A 341 -11.14 11.57 -6.72
N GLN A 342 -11.10 10.62 -7.65
CA GLN A 342 -9.93 9.77 -7.86
C GLN A 342 -8.70 10.59 -8.24
N ALA A 343 -8.84 11.55 -9.15
CA ALA A 343 -7.75 12.45 -9.54
C ALA A 343 -7.23 13.29 -8.35
N GLU A 344 -8.13 13.82 -7.51
CA GLU A 344 -7.74 14.57 -6.29
C GLU A 344 -6.97 13.69 -5.29
N LEU A 345 -7.41 12.43 -5.09
CA LEU A 345 -6.74 11.48 -4.20
C LEU A 345 -5.35 11.08 -4.72
N VAL A 346 -5.23 10.81 -6.02
CA VAL A 346 -3.93 10.54 -6.66
C VAL A 346 -3.01 11.74 -6.55
N HIS A 347 -3.52 12.96 -6.79
CA HIS A 347 -2.72 14.18 -6.69
C HIS A 347 -2.10 14.37 -5.30
N ILE A 348 -2.88 14.13 -4.23
CA ILE A 348 -2.37 14.22 -2.86
C ILE A 348 -1.35 13.13 -2.55
N TYR A 349 -1.58 11.91 -3.05
CA TYR A 349 -0.61 10.82 -2.95
C TYR A 349 0.74 11.21 -3.55
N ASP A 350 0.72 11.75 -4.78
CA ASP A 350 1.92 12.14 -5.51
C ASP A 350 2.63 13.33 -4.84
N ALA A 351 1.88 14.34 -4.38
CA ALA A 351 2.44 15.48 -3.66
C ALA A 351 3.13 15.06 -2.36
N TRP A 352 2.46 14.23 -1.55
CA TRP A 352 3.04 13.66 -0.33
C TRP A 352 4.30 12.84 -0.63
N ARG A 353 4.27 12.03 -1.69
CA ARG A 353 5.41 11.22 -2.11
C ARG A 353 6.59 12.09 -2.57
N ALA A 354 6.34 13.17 -3.29
CA ALA A 354 7.36 14.11 -3.74
C ALA A 354 8.06 14.80 -2.55
N GLU A 355 7.30 15.32 -1.59
CA GLU A 355 7.84 15.93 -0.36
C GLU A 355 8.65 14.91 0.45
N ARG A 356 8.11 13.69 0.62
CA ARG A 356 8.80 12.60 1.31
C ARG A 356 10.13 12.26 0.64
N ASN A 357 10.17 12.15 -0.69
CA ASN A 357 11.40 11.85 -1.44
C ASN A 357 12.42 13.00 -1.37
N ALA A 358 11.96 14.25 -1.26
CA ALA A 358 12.83 15.42 -1.10
C ALA A 358 13.46 15.52 0.30
N SER A 359 12.94 14.80 1.30
CA SER A 359 13.33 14.91 2.71
C SER A 359 14.70 14.31 3.09
N GLY A 360 15.49 13.81 2.13
CA GLY A 360 16.94 13.54 2.26
C GLY A 360 17.39 12.43 3.23
N GLY A 361 16.47 11.69 3.86
CA GLY A 361 16.80 10.58 4.76
C GLY A 361 16.69 9.20 4.09
N PRO A 362 17.51 8.21 4.50
CA PRO A 362 17.31 6.82 4.08
C PRO A 362 15.89 6.38 4.46
N GLN A 363 15.11 5.84 3.52
CA GLN A 363 13.76 5.38 3.83
C GLN A 363 13.52 4.03 3.15
N ALA A 364 13.18 3.03 3.96
CA ALA A 364 12.74 1.74 3.44
C ALA A 364 11.32 1.89 2.92
N PHE A 365 11.16 1.86 1.60
CA PHE A 365 9.86 1.74 0.96
C PHE A 365 9.93 0.64 -0.09
N ILE A 366 8.89 -0.19 -0.11
CA ILE A 366 8.83 -1.38 -0.96
C ILE A 366 7.89 -1.13 -2.16
N THR A 367 6.93 -0.21 -1.99
CA THR A 367 5.82 0.02 -2.92
C THR A 367 5.65 1.47 -3.32
N VAL A 368 5.20 1.66 -4.56
CA VAL A 368 4.62 2.90 -5.08
C VAL A 368 3.22 2.56 -5.53
N TYR A 369 2.22 3.12 -4.86
CA TYR A 369 0.83 2.73 -5.07
C TYR A 369 0.22 3.42 -6.28
N ASP A 370 -0.47 2.64 -7.10
CA ASP A 370 -1.66 3.09 -7.82
C ASP A 370 -2.88 2.77 -6.94
N PRO A 371 -3.49 3.77 -6.27
CA PRO A 371 -4.61 3.54 -5.36
C PRO A 371 -5.83 2.89 -6.03
N PHE A 372 -5.95 2.98 -7.36
CA PHE A 372 -7.10 2.52 -8.11
C PHE A 372 -6.80 1.33 -9.04
N ALA A 373 -5.64 0.68 -8.88
CA ALA A 373 -5.29 -0.52 -9.66
C ALA A 373 -6.27 -1.69 -9.46
N LEU A 374 -6.76 -1.90 -8.24
CA LEU A 374 -7.78 -2.91 -7.91
C LEU A 374 -8.99 -2.26 -7.23
N PRO A 375 -9.76 -1.42 -7.94
CA PRO A 375 -10.69 -0.47 -7.35
C PRO A 375 -11.85 -1.16 -6.61
N SER A 376 -12.17 -2.40 -6.96
CA SER A 376 -13.22 -3.18 -6.29
C SER A 376 -12.84 -3.66 -4.89
N LEU A 377 -11.54 -3.68 -4.57
CA LEU A 377 -11.02 -4.10 -3.26
C LEU A 377 -10.73 -2.93 -2.34
N MET A 378 -10.93 -1.70 -2.83
CA MET A 378 -10.51 -0.48 -2.16
C MET A 378 -11.70 0.26 -1.56
N THR A 379 -11.54 0.71 -0.32
CA THR A 379 -12.39 1.72 0.33
C THR A 379 -11.48 2.84 0.82
N PHE A 380 -11.94 4.08 0.74
CA PHE A 380 -11.20 5.26 1.12
C PHE A 380 -11.99 6.03 2.17
N VAL A 381 -11.32 6.39 3.26
CA VAL A 381 -11.80 7.43 4.18
C VAL A 381 -10.95 8.66 3.93
N TYR A 382 -11.55 9.80 3.62
CA TYR A 382 -10.81 11.01 3.26
C TYR A 382 -11.33 12.22 4.03
N SER A 383 -10.49 13.25 4.15
CA SER A 383 -10.81 14.49 4.85
C SER A 383 -10.77 15.68 3.91
N ARG A 384 -11.73 16.61 4.07
CA ARG A 384 -11.76 17.91 3.40
C ARG A 384 -11.61 19.05 4.39
N GLY A 385 -10.90 20.09 3.97
CA GLY A 385 -10.81 21.34 4.70
C GLY A 385 -12.09 22.21 4.58
N PRO A 386 -12.11 23.35 5.30
CA PRO A 386 -13.13 24.39 5.13
C PRO A 386 -13.14 25.00 3.72
N ASP A 387 -12.03 24.90 2.99
CA ASP A 387 -11.86 25.33 1.60
C ASP A 387 -12.36 24.30 0.57
N ASP A 388 -13.00 23.23 1.03
CA ASP A 388 -13.52 22.11 0.24
C ASP A 388 -12.46 21.26 -0.47
N LYS A 389 -11.18 21.47 -0.19
CA LYS A 389 -10.09 20.66 -0.74
C LYS A 389 -9.82 19.44 0.11
N ILE A 390 -9.52 18.31 -0.52
CA ILE A 390 -9.05 17.13 0.20
C ILE A 390 -7.67 17.44 0.79
N ASN A 391 -7.48 17.07 2.06
CA ASN A 391 -6.23 17.29 2.78
C ASN A 391 -5.67 16.03 3.44
N GLY A 392 -6.30 14.88 3.20
CA GLY A 392 -5.79 13.59 3.60
C GLY A 392 -6.73 12.44 3.23
N PHE A 393 -6.18 11.23 3.18
CA PHE A 393 -6.97 10.01 3.02
C PHE A 393 -6.27 8.78 3.61
N ALA A 394 -7.06 7.81 4.05
CA ALA A 394 -6.65 6.45 4.35
C ALA A 394 -7.24 5.52 3.28
N ALA A 395 -6.39 4.75 2.61
CA ALA A 395 -6.80 3.71 1.68
C ALA A 395 -6.86 2.36 2.39
N LEU A 396 -8.01 1.71 2.31
CA LEU A 396 -8.30 0.42 2.93
C LEU A 396 -8.43 -0.63 1.82
N ARG A 397 -7.50 -1.57 1.78
CA ARG A 397 -7.59 -2.75 0.91
C ARG A 397 -8.20 -3.90 1.67
N ARG A 398 -9.23 -4.54 1.11
CA ARG A 398 -9.83 -5.76 1.68
C ARG A 398 -8.82 -6.91 1.73
N LEU A 399 -8.90 -7.73 2.78
CA LEU A 399 -8.08 -8.93 2.98
C LEU A 399 -8.88 -10.22 2.69
N GLY A 400 -8.15 -11.29 2.38
CA GLY A 400 -8.72 -12.60 2.04
C GLY A 400 -9.48 -13.27 3.18
N GLU A 401 -8.93 -13.20 4.39
CA GLU A 401 -9.50 -13.80 5.61
C GLU A 401 -10.51 -12.88 6.32
N GLY A 402 -10.93 -11.81 5.63
CA GLY A 402 -11.75 -10.74 6.20
C GLY A 402 -10.91 -9.62 6.80
N GLY A 403 -11.56 -8.48 7.04
CA GLY A 403 -10.87 -7.27 7.48
C GLY A 403 -10.18 -6.49 6.37
N TYR A 404 -9.40 -5.50 6.78
CA TYR A 404 -8.79 -4.51 5.90
C TYR A 404 -7.34 -4.22 6.26
N HIS A 405 -6.54 -3.86 5.27
CA HIS A 405 -5.23 -3.23 5.45
C HIS A 405 -5.35 -1.74 5.17
N VAL A 406 -4.90 -0.89 6.10
CA VAL A 406 -4.79 0.55 5.85
C VAL A 406 -3.37 0.92 5.39
N ASP A 407 -3.20 1.11 4.09
CA ASP A 407 -1.99 1.66 3.49
C ASP A 407 -2.26 2.14 2.05
N PRO A 408 -1.95 3.39 1.69
CA PRO A 408 -1.36 4.42 2.54
C PRO A 408 -2.39 5.18 3.40
N CYS A 409 -1.91 5.79 4.49
CA CYS A 409 -2.63 6.81 5.26
C CYS A 409 -1.86 8.13 5.19
N ILE A 410 -2.42 9.09 4.45
CA ILE A 410 -1.74 10.29 3.99
C ILE A 410 -2.42 11.53 4.56
N ALA A 411 -1.60 12.45 5.05
CA ALA A 411 -1.96 13.84 5.23
C ALA A 411 -1.23 14.65 4.15
N ALA A 412 -1.94 15.54 3.46
CA ALA A 412 -1.36 16.37 2.42
C ALA A 412 -0.28 17.31 3.02
N PRO A 413 0.73 17.72 2.23
CA PRO A 413 1.66 18.76 2.64
C PRO A 413 0.91 20.01 3.13
N GLY A 414 1.24 20.51 4.32
CA GLY A 414 0.57 21.66 4.93
C GLY A 414 -0.79 21.37 5.59
N ALA A 415 -1.27 20.13 5.61
CA ALA A 415 -2.50 19.77 6.30
C ALA A 415 -2.40 20.01 7.83
N PRO A 416 -3.53 20.30 8.51
CA PRO A 416 -3.53 20.48 9.96
C PRO A 416 -2.95 19.26 10.70
N LYS A 417 -2.26 19.53 11.82
CA LYS A 417 -1.71 18.45 12.63
C LYS A 417 -2.82 17.55 13.16
N GLY A 418 -2.65 16.24 12.99
CA GLY A 418 -3.59 15.22 13.47
C GLY A 418 -4.53 14.64 12.42
N ILE A 419 -4.43 15.05 11.14
CA ILE A 419 -5.25 14.47 10.06
C ILE A 419 -5.05 12.95 9.96
N SER A 420 -3.83 12.43 10.01
CA SER A 420 -3.60 10.97 10.03
C SER A 420 -4.28 10.27 11.21
N ASP A 421 -4.25 10.88 12.40
CA ASP A 421 -4.88 10.33 13.61
C ASP A 421 -6.40 10.34 13.49
N LEU A 422 -6.96 11.40 12.91
CA LEU A 422 -8.37 11.50 12.58
C LEU A 422 -8.78 10.42 11.57
N LEU A 423 -8.01 10.21 10.50
CA LEU A 423 -8.30 9.22 9.46
C LEU A 423 -8.27 7.79 10.01
N ILE A 424 -7.30 7.45 10.86
CA ILE A 424 -7.21 6.13 11.50
C ILE A 424 -8.37 5.89 12.47
N VAL A 425 -8.71 6.87 13.32
CA VAL A 425 -9.86 6.75 14.24
C VAL A 425 -11.17 6.66 13.46
N SER A 426 -11.32 7.43 12.39
CA SER A 426 -12.52 7.41 11.52
C SER A 426 -12.66 6.09 10.77
N THR A 427 -11.55 5.54 10.29
CA THR A 427 -11.48 4.22 9.68
C THR A 427 -11.91 3.14 10.68
N MET A 428 -11.34 3.15 11.89
CA MET A 428 -11.76 2.23 12.95
C MET A 428 -13.23 2.41 13.32
N ALA A 429 -13.76 3.64 13.36
CA ALA A 429 -15.18 3.88 13.64
C ALA A 429 -16.11 3.30 12.56
N LEU A 430 -15.75 3.46 11.29
CA LEU A 430 -16.47 2.86 10.16
C LEU A 430 -16.45 1.32 10.23
N LEU A 431 -15.28 0.73 10.49
CA LEU A 431 -15.13 -0.72 10.63
C LEU A 431 -15.82 -1.25 11.89
N HIS A 432 -15.81 -0.50 12.98
CA HIS A 432 -16.55 -0.80 14.21
C HIS A 432 -18.05 -0.92 13.90
N ARG A 433 -18.62 0.08 13.21
CA ARG A 433 -20.02 0.06 12.75
C ARG A 433 -20.31 -1.10 11.80
N ALA A 434 -19.37 -1.46 10.94
CA ALA A 434 -19.48 -2.62 10.06
C ALA A 434 -19.33 -3.97 10.80
N GLY A 435 -18.92 -4.01 12.07
CA GLY A 435 -18.67 -5.28 12.77
C GLY A 435 -17.37 -5.96 12.35
N VAL A 436 -16.47 -5.23 11.68
CA VAL A 436 -15.16 -5.74 11.27
C VAL A 436 -14.18 -5.62 12.43
N SER A 437 -13.49 -6.73 12.76
CA SER A 437 -12.59 -6.85 13.91
C SER A 437 -11.11 -6.83 13.57
N TYR A 438 -10.74 -6.72 12.29
CA TYR A 438 -9.35 -6.78 11.85
C TYR A 438 -8.99 -5.61 10.94
N LEU A 439 -8.07 -4.77 11.40
CA LEU A 439 -7.45 -3.70 10.63
C LEU A 439 -5.92 -3.82 10.71
N GLY A 440 -5.31 -4.36 9.65
CA GLY A 440 -3.87 -4.36 9.48
C GLY A 440 -3.34 -2.92 9.42
N PHE A 441 -2.39 -2.60 10.29
CA PHE A 441 -1.92 -1.23 10.55
C PHE A 441 -0.43 -1.04 10.21
N GLY A 442 0.11 -1.97 9.41
CA GLY A 442 1.47 -1.95 8.90
C GLY A 442 2.47 -2.68 9.79
N PHE A 443 3.75 -2.56 9.42
CA PHE A 443 4.82 -3.40 9.98
C PHE A 443 5.70 -2.67 10.97
N GLU A 444 6.00 -3.33 12.08
CA GLU A 444 6.99 -2.97 13.08
C GLU A 444 8.21 -3.89 12.93
N PRO A 445 9.37 -3.38 12.50
CA PRO A 445 10.57 -4.19 12.39
C PRO A 445 11.09 -4.65 13.76
N SER A 446 11.58 -5.88 13.82
CA SER A 446 12.22 -6.41 15.02
C SER A 446 13.55 -5.69 15.24
N HIS A 447 13.77 -5.18 16.45
CA HIS A 447 15.01 -4.48 16.81
C HIS A 447 16.21 -5.43 16.99
N ALA A 448 15.95 -6.68 17.33
CA ALA A 448 16.92 -7.75 17.45
C ALA A 448 16.26 -9.06 17.04
N LEU A 449 17.09 -10.03 16.65
CA LEU A 449 16.65 -11.39 16.36
C LEU A 449 16.94 -12.31 17.55
N GLY A 450 15.94 -13.03 18.03
CA GLY A 450 16.03 -14.14 18.97
C GLY A 450 16.55 -15.43 18.32
N ALA A 451 16.72 -16.48 19.11
CA ALA A 451 17.23 -17.76 18.60
C ALA A 451 16.21 -18.44 17.66
N GLU A 452 14.94 -18.29 17.99
CA GLU A 452 13.73 -18.75 17.31
C GLU A 452 13.41 -17.96 16.03
N ASP A 453 13.97 -16.76 15.88
CA ASP A 453 13.73 -15.88 14.73
C ASP A 453 14.52 -16.29 13.49
N VAL A 454 15.45 -17.24 13.59
CA VAL A 454 16.24 -17.76 12.47
C VAL A 454 16.18 -19.28 12.43
N THR A 455 15.57 -19.83 11.37
CA THR A 455 15.49 -21.29 11.14
C THR A 455 16.16 -21.69 9.83
N GLY A 456 16.45 -22.99 9.65
CA GLY A 456 17.04 -23.52 8.41
C GLY A 456 18.54 -23.22 8.23
N MET A 457 19.22 -22.74 9.28
CA MET A 457 20.67 -22.49 9.30
C MET A 457 21.38 -23.29 10.40
N SER A 458 22.68 -23.54 10.22
CA SER A 458 23.52 -24.06 11.31
C SER A 458 23.65 -23.04 12.45
N ARG A 459 23.78 -23.52 13.70
CA ARG A 459 23.90 -22.67 14.90
C ARG A 459 24.94 -21.54 14.80
N PRO A 460 26.18 -21.76 14.32
CA PRO A 460 27.16 -20.66 14.21
C PRO A 460 26.73 -19.61 13.19
N LEU A 461 26.15 -20.02 12.07
CA LEU A 461 25.70 -19.10 11.03
C LEU A 461 24.46 -18.30 11.45
N ALA A 462 23.52 -18.94 12.16
CA ALA A 462 22.38 -18.25 12.75
C ALA A 462 22.88 -17.17 13.74
N SER A 463 23.88 -17.49 14.58
CA SER A 463 24.50 -16.52 15.49
C SER A 463 25.12 -15.33 14.75
N LEU A 464 25.85 -15.57 13.66
CA LEU A 464 26.42 -14.50 12.83
C LEU A 464 25.33 -13.64 12.18
N THR A 465 24.29 -14.28 11.64
CA THR A 465 23.15 -13.60 10.99
C THR A 465 22.44 -12.67 11.98
N ARG A 466 22.20 -13.12 13.21
CA ARG A 466 21.61 -12.29 14.27
C ARG A 466 22.49 -11.09 14.60
N LYS A 467 23.80 -11.30 14.75
CA LYS A 467 24.76 -10.21 15.01
C LYS A 467 24.76 -9.17 13.87
N LEU A 468 24.80 -9.63 12.63
CA LEU A 468 24.79 -8.76 11.45
C LEU A 468 23.47 -7.99 11.36
N TYR A 469 22.33 -8.67 11.54
CA TYR A 469 21.01 -8.03 11.53
C TYR A 469 20.93 -6.92 12.56
N THR A 470 21.25 -7.20 13.83
CA THR A 470 21.20 -6.20 14.91
C THR A 470 22.11 -5.01 14.60
N HIS A 471 23.28 -5.26 14.01
CA HIS A 471 24.22 -4.21 13.63
C HIS A 471 23.69 -3.32 12.50
N THR A 472 23.08 -3.91 11.47
CA THR A 472 22.54 -3.16 10.32
C THR A 472 21.23 -2.45 10.66
N PHE A 473 20.31 -3.09 11.40
CA PHE A 473 18.99 -2.53 11.74
C PHE A 473 19.05 -1.37 12.72
N GLN A 474 19.99 -1.36 13.68
CA GLN A 474 20.19 -0.22 14.59
C GLN A 474 20.53 1.09 13.84
N ARG A 475 20.97 1.00 12.58
CA ARG A 475 21.41 2.13 11.76
C ARG A 475 20.38 2.57 10.72
N LEU A 476 19.28 1.84 10.57
CA LEU A 476 18.18 2.27 9.72
C LEU A 476 17.38 3.35 10.47
N PRO A 477 17.04 4.48 9.83
CA PRO A 477 16.27 5.57 10.46
C PRO A 477 14.78 5.20 10.53
N ILE A 478 14.44 4.14 11.26
CA ILE A 478 13.06 3.67 11.51
C ILE A 478 12.52 4.31 12.83
N GLN A 479 13.17 5.38 13.30
CA GLN A 479 12.80 6.05 14.54
C GLN A 479 11.39 6.62 14.44
N GLY A 480 10.56 6.37 15.45
CA GLY A 480 9.21 6.94 15.57
C GLY A 480 8.06 6.11 15.00
N LYS A 481 8.30 5.13 14.11
CA LYS A 481 7.22 4.27 13.58
C LYS A 481 6.57 3.43 14.69
N LYS A 482 7.40 2.85 15.57
CA LYS A 482 6.91 2.12 16.75
C LYS A 482 6.05 3.01 17.64
N ALA A 483 6.56 4.18 18.04
CA ALA A 483 5.83 5.11 18.90
C ALA A 483 4.53 5.61 18.25
N TYR A 484 4.54 5.82 16.93
CA TYR A 484 3.34 6.13 16.16
C TYR A 484 2.34 5.00 16.18
N ASN A 485 2.77 3.74 16.06
CA ASN A 485 1.87 2.58 16.10
C ASN A 485 1.31 2.35 17.52
N ASP A 486 2.19 2.36 18.53
CA ASP A 486 1.85 2.09 19.93
C ASP A 486 0.80 3.07 20.48
N LYS A 487 0.76 4.31 19.98
CA LYS A 487 -0.24 5.30 20.43
C LYS A 487 -1.68 4.89 20.11
N PHE A 488 -1.88 4.02 19.11
CA PHE A 488 -3.19 3.47 18.73
C PHE A 488 -3.53 2.16 19.44
N ARG A 489 -2.65 1.65 20.31
CA ARG A 489 -2.86 0.42 21.10
C ARG A 489 -3.24 -0.79 20.22
N PRO A 490 -2.29 -1.30 19.42
CA PRO A 490 -2.55 -2.47 18.58
C PRO A 490 -2.79 -3.72 19.43
N ASP A 491 -3.61 -4.62 18.89
CA ASP A 491 -4.01 -5.87 19.50
C ASP A 491 -2.89 -6.91 19.41
N ALA A 492 -2.26 -7.20 20.56
CA ALA A 492 -1.13 -8.11 20.63
C ALA A 492 -1.51 -9.58 20.34
N GLU A 493 -2.79 -9.94 20.48
CA GLU A 493 -3.26 -11.31 20.20
C GLU A 493 -3.39 -11.58 18.70
N GLN A 494 -3.59 -10.52 17.91
CA GLN A 494 -3.77 -10.59 16.45
C GLN A 494 -2.48 -10.26 15.68
N ASP A 495 -1.42 -9.83 16.35
CA ASP A 495 -0.13 -9.53 15.73
C ASP A 495 0.45 -10.78 15.03
N CYS A 496 0.94 -10.59 13.80
CA CYS A 496 1.47 -11.70 12.99
C CYS A 496 2.97 -11.49 12.68
N GLY A 497 3.76 -12.56 12.77
CA GLY A 497 5.18 -12.51 12.42
C GLY A 497 5.40 -12.34 10.90
N LEU A 498 6.41 -11.56 10.53
CA LEU A 498 6.81 -11.35 9.13
C LEU A 498 8.20 -11.91 8.87
N TYR A 499 8.32 -12.70 7.80
CA TYR A 499 9.50 -13.50 7.55
C TYR A 499 10.12 -13.20 6.19
N LEU A 500 11.45 -13.22 6.15
CA LEU A 500 12.22 -13.44 4.94
C LEU A 500 12.38 -14.94 4.77
N VAL A 501 12.12 -15.48 3.58
CA VAL A 501 12.24 -16.91 3.31
C VAL A 501 13.12 -17.15 2.10
N PHE A 502 14.09 -18.06 2.25
CA PHE A 502 15.04 -18.43 1.20
C PHE A 502 14.94 -19.93 0.89
N PRO A 503 14.26 -20.29 -0.22
CA PRO A 503 14.24 -21.66 -0.70
C PRO A 503 15.64 -22.14 -1.12
N GLY A 504 15.98 -23.37 -0.78
CA GLY A 504 17.27 -24.00 -1.13
C GLY A 504 18.38 -23.84 -0.07
N GLY A 505 18.03 -23.53 1.18
CA GLY A 505 18.98 -23.46 2.29
C GLY A 505 19.57 -22.05 2.45
N MET A 506 20.91 -21.92 2.50
CA MET A 506 21.55 -20.65 2.83
C MET A 506 21.27 -19.56 1.77
N PRO A 507 20.94 -18.32 2.19
CA PRO A 507 20.77 -17.21 1.27
C PRO A 507 22.10 -16.90 0.57
N GLY A 508 22.13 -17.04 -0.76
CA GLY A 508 23.26 -16.63 -1.56
C GLY A 508 23.40 -15.10 -1.61
N PRO A 509 24.58 -14.54 -1.93
CA PRO A 509 24.80 -13.10 -1.99
C PRO A 509 23.79 -12.36 -2.89
N ARG A 510 23.36 -12.98 -3.99
CA ARG A 510 22.37 -12.42 -4.91
C ARG A 510 20.98 -12.29 -4.29
N GLN A 511 20.55 -13.26 -3.48
CA GLN A 511 19.28 -13.19 -2.76
C GLN A 511 19.35 -12.04 -1.75
N PHE A 512 20.40 -11.98 -0.94
CA PHE A 512 20.57 -10.91 0.04
C PHE A 512 20.59 -9.51 -0.59
N LEU A 513 21.41 -9.29 -1.62
CA LEU A 513 21.44 -8.00 -2.34
C LEU A 513 20.09 -7.68 -3.00
N GLY A 514 19.42 -8.68 -3.57
CA GLY A 514 18.09 -8.52 -4.15
C GLY A 514 17.09 -7.99 -3.13
N MET A 515 17.05 -8.57 -1.92
CA MET A 515 16.15 -8.15 -0.84
C MET A 515 16.42 -6.71 -0.42
N ILE A 516 17.69 -6.32 -0.31
CA ILE A 516 18.05 -4.95 0.08
C ILE A 516 17.65 -3.93 -1.01
N HIS A 517 17.89 -4.26 -2.27
CA HIS A 517 17.45 -3.42 -3.39
C HIS A 517 15.92 -3.32 -3.47
N MET A 518 15.19 -4.39 -3.13
CA MET A 518 13.72 -4.36 -3.08
C MET A 518 13.18 -3.50 -1.94
N ALA A 519 13.86 -3.48 -0.78
CA ALA A 519 13.51 -2.62 0.34
C ALA A 519 13.89 -1.14 0.13
N ASN A 520 14.50 -0.80 -1.01
CA ASN A 520 15.07 0.51 -1.33
C ASN A 520 16.00 1.06 -0.22
N ILE A 521 16.76 0.18 0.43
CA ILE A 521 17.74 0.56 1.44
C ILE A 521 19.07 0.86 0.74
N SER A 522 19.53 2.11 0.81
CA SER A 522 20.83 2.53 0.26
C SER A 522 21.98 1.93 1.10
N LEU A 523 22.62 0.88 0.59
CA LEU A 523 23.81 0.30 1.24
C LEU A 523 24.95 1.31 1.37
N LYS A 524 25.06 2.23 0.40
CA LYS A 524 26.13 3.24 0.34
C LYS A 524 26.02 4.24 1.48
N GLU A 525 24.80 4.59 1.90
CA GLU A 525 24.57 5.47 3.04
C GLU A 525 24.87 4.77 4.37
N VAL A 526 24.45 3.50 4.52
CA VAL A 526 24.71 2.71 5.72
C VAL A 526 26.20 2.41 5.91
N LEU A 527 26.88 1.96 4.85
CA LEU A 527 28.33 1.68 4.89
C LEU A 527 29.17 2.96 4.86
N GLY A 528 28.69 4.03 4.22
CA GLY A 528 29.34 5.34 4.23
C GLY A 528 29.34 5.97 5.63
N ALA A 529 28.26 5.79 6.39
CA ALA A 529 28.22 6.16 7.80
C ALA A 529 29.25 5.39 8.64
N ASP A 530 29.47 4.11 8.34
CA ASP A 530 30.48 3.28 9.01
C ASP A 530 31.90 3.68 8.67
N LEU A 531 32.17 3.95 7.40
CA LEU A 531 33.48 4.42 6.95
C LEU A 531 33.79 5.79 7.58
N LYS A 532 32.80 6.67 7.68
CA LYS A 532 32.94 8.00 8.29
C LYS A 532 33.10 7.90 9.82
N ALA A 533 32.34 7.02 10.48
CA ALA A 533 32.47 6.75 11.91
C ALA A 533 33.82 6.08 12.25
N TRP A 534 34.30 5.17 11.41
CA TRP A 534 35.61 4.54 11.53
C TRP A 534 36.75 5.52 11.29
N MET A 535 36.68 6.34 10.23
CA MET A 535 37.64 7.42 9.97
C MET A 535 37.69 8.43 11.13
N SER A 536 36.55 8.75 11.74
CA SER A 536 36.49 9.62 12.92
C SER A 536 37.02 8.97 14.21
N ARG A 537 37.23 7.65 14.22
CA ARG A 537 37.74 6.86 15.36
C ARG A 537 39.19 6.43 15.18
N SER A 538 39.80 6.62 14.02
CA SER A 538 41.22 6.34 13.80
C SER A 538 42.10 7.38 14.49
N PRO A 539 42.98 6.99 15.44
CA PRO A 539 43.91 7.90 16.07
C PRO A 539 45.14 8.08 15.16
N ILE A 540 44.98 8.75 14.01
CA ILE A 540 46.09 9.04 13.08
C ILE A 540 46.32 10.55 12.90
N SER A 541 45.64 11.41 13.67
CA SER A 541 45.87 12.87 13.63
C SER A 541 46.25 13.49 14.99
N LYS A 542 46.79 12.72 15.94
CA LYS A 542 47.32 13.24 17.22
C LYS A 542 48.82 13.05 17.43
N GLN A 543 49.58 12.89 16.34
CA GLN A 543 51.05 12.94 16.38
C GLN A 543 51.60 13.88 15.30
N THR A 544 51.13 15.13 15.29
CA THR A 544 51.82 16.22 14.57
C THR A 544 51.74 17.57 15.27
N GLU A 545 51.18 17.66 16.49
CA GLU A 545 51.14 18.90 17.28
C GLU A 545 52.07 18.90 18.50
N ASP A 546 52.56 17.75 18.97
CA ASP A 546 53.49 17.67 20.12
C ASP A 546 54.99 17.77 19.74
N ALA A 547 55.33 17.90 18.46
CA ALA A 547 56.72 18.08 18.02
C ALA A 547 57.11 19.56 17.78
N THR A 548 56.16 20.50 17.93
CA THR A 548 56.40 21.94 17.69
C THR A 548 56.35 22.79 18.95
N GLN A 549 56.15 22.19 20.13
CA GLN A 549 56.22 22.89 21.44
C GLN A 549 57.51 22.64 22.24
N LEU A 550 58.53 22.04 21.60
CA LEU A 550 59.85 21.84 22.20
C LEU A 550 60.97 22.47 21.37
N LYS A 551 60.74 23.67 20.81
CA LYS A 551 61.82 24.46 20.17
C LYS A 551 61.79 25.97 20.38
N ASP A 552 60.89 26.50 21.21
CA ASP A 552 60.76 27.97 21.40
C ASP A 552 60.89 28.41 22.87
N LYS A 553 61.75 27.71 23.63
CA LYS A 553 62.25 28.19 24.94
C LYS A 553 63.72 28.54 24.84
N THR A 554 64.05 29.60 24.10
CA THR A 554 65.29 30.37 24.35
C THR A 554 65.21 31.76 23.71
N GLN A 555 64.69 32.76 24.44
CA GLN A 555 65.34 34.08 24.65
C GLN A 555 64.38 35.10 25.29
N THR A 556 64.90 35.70 26.35
CA THR A 556 64.34 36.80 27.16
C THR A 556 64.77 38.18 26.57
N PRO A 557 64.44 39.36 27.15
CA PRO A 557 63.47 40.31 26.61
C PRO A 557 64.06 41.71 26.28
N GLN A 558 63.39 42.56 25.49
CA GLN A 558 63.61 44.03 25.53
C GLN A 558 62.37 44.86 25.14
N ASN A 559 61.84 45.57 26.14
CA ASN A 559 61.53 47.02 26.23
C ASN A 559 60.50 47.75 25.34
N PHE A 560 59.52 48.35 26.05
CA PHE A 560 58.93 49.72 26.00
C PHE A 560 58.32 50.27 24.71
N SER A 561 56.98 50.42 24.69
CA SER A 561 56.25 51.65 25.11
C SER A 561 54.76 51.38 25.23
#